data_AF-A0A1B3E8H9-F1
#
_entry.id   AF-A0A1B3E8H9-F1
#
_cell.length_a   1.000
_cell.length_b   1.000
_cell.length_c   1.000
_cell.angle_alpha   90.00
_cell.angle_beta   90.00
_cell.angle_gamma   90.00
#
_symmetry.space_group_name_H-M   'P 1'
#
loop_
_entity.id
_entity.type
_entity.pdbx_description
1 polymer ?
#
loop_
_entity_poly.entity_id
_entity_poly.type
_entity_poly.pdbx_seq_one_letter_code
_entity_poly.pdbx_strand_id
1 'polypeptide(L)' 'MTTYADHTIWQDVYRPTTEVGQLYLKFTLVEDLLIVSFKEL' A
#
# COMPACT_ATOMS: atom_id res chain seq x y z
N MET A 1 -8.20 1.73 -1.11
CA MET A 1 -9.30 2.22 -0.24
C MET A 1 -9.00 3.67 0.12
N THR A 2 -9.72 4.63 -0.48
CA THR A 2 -9.47 6.07 -0.29
C THR A 2 -9.75 6.49 1.15
N THR A 3 -8.80 7.16 1.79
CA THR A 3 -8.99 7.70 3.14
C THR A 3 -9.70 9.05 2.99
N TYR A 4 -10.80 9.27 3.71
CA TYR A 4 -11.66 10.47 3.61
C TYR A 4 -10.94 11.81 3.91
N ALA A 5 -9.69 11.75 4.37
CA ALA A 5 -8.89 12.91 4.76
C ALA A 5 -8.21 13.63 3.58
N ASP A 6 -8.00 12.96 2.44
CA ASP A 6 -7.37 13.60 1.28
C ASP A 6 -7.67 12.82 -0.02
N HIS A 7 -8.35 13.47 -0.97
CA HIS A 7 -8.76 12.86 -2.23
C HIS A 7 -7.59 12.65 -3.21
N THR A 8 -6.40 13.16 -2.85
CA THR A 8 -5.16 13.03 -3.62
C THR A 8 -4.34 11.80 -3.24
N ILE A 9 -4.64 11.17 -2.10
CA ILE A 9 -3.87 10.06 -1.55
C ILE A 9 -4.59 8.74 -1.81
N TRP A 10 -4.00 7.92 -2.68
CA TRP A 10 -4.46 6.56 -2.95
C TRP A 10 -3.65 5.57 -2.13
N GLN A 11 -4.33 4.81 -1.27
CA GLN A 11 -3.73 3.72 -0.50
C GLN A 11 -4.31 2.38 -0.92
N ASP A 12 -3.47 1.53 -1.50
CA ASP A 12 -3.84 0.15 -1.82
C ASP A 12 -3.01 -0.82 -0.99
N VAL A 13 -3.73 -1.75 -0.35
CA VAL A 13 -3.13 -2.79 0.47
C VAL A 13 -3.29 -4.11 -0.25
N TYR A 14 -2.17 -4.71 -0.65
CA TYR A 14 -2.14 -6.01 -1.29
C TYR A 14 -1.61 -7.07 -0.31
N ARG A 15 -2.20 -8.26 -0.39
CA ARG A 15 -1.75 -9.46 0.33
C ARG A 15 -1.43 -10.59 -0.65
N PRO A 16 -0.40 -10.45 -1.49
CA PRO A 16 -0.03 -11.52 -2.39
C PRO A 16 0.56 -12.69 -1.58
N THR A 17 0.13 -13.90 -1.91
CA THR A 17 0.78 -15.12 -1.46
C THR A 17 1.93 -15.40 -2.42
N THR A 18 3.15 -15.32 -1.92
CA THR A 18 4.38 -15.60 -2.69
C THR A 18 5.02 -16.89 -2.21
N GLU A 19 5.97 -17.44 -2.96
CA GLU A 19 6.71 -18.65 -2.57
C GLU A 19 7.45 -18.49 -1.22
N VAL A 20 7.79 -17.24 -0.86
CA VAL A 20 8.47 -16.87 0.40
C VAL A 20 7.52 -16.50 1.54
N GLY A 21 6.20 -16.53 1.32
CA GLY A 21 5.19 -16.28 2.36
C GLY A 21 4.14 -15.22 2.00
N GLN A 22 3.31 -14.87 2.98
CA GLN A 22 2.32 -13.79 2.85
C GLN A 22 2.97 -12.44 3.11
N LEU A 23 2.93 -11.57 2.11
CA LEU A 23 3.45 -10.20 2.22
C LEU A 23 2.30 -9.23 2.39
N TYR A 24 2.48 -8.24 3.26
CA TYR A 24 1.57 -7.11 3.39
C TYR A 24 2.21 -5.90 2.74
N LEU A 25 1.76 -5.59 1.53
CA LEU A 25 2.23 -4.45 0.76
C LEU A 25 1.22 -3.31 0.88
N LYS A 26 1.70 -2.12 1.21
CA LYS A 26 0.93 -0.89 1.18
C LYS A 26 1.56 0.06 0.16
N PHE A 27 0.80 0.42 -0.85
CA PHE A 27 1.16 1.44 -1.82
C PHE A 27 0.51 2.76 -1.41
N THR A 28 1.26 3.84 -1.44
CA THR A 28 0.74 5.19 -1.24
C THR A 28 1.24 6.07 -2.37
N LEU A 29 0.33 6.65 -3.16
CA LEU A 29 0.67 7.67 -4.15
C LEU A 29 0.44 9.05 -3.53
N VAL A 30 1.48 9.90 -3.50
CA VAL A 30 1.42 11.29 -2.99
C VAL A 30 2.26 12.17 -3.90
N GLU A 31 1.71 13.25 -4.45
CA GLU A 31 2.44 14.22 -5.30
C GLU A 31 3.32 13.53 -6.37
N ASP A 32 2.75 12.59 -7.13
CA ASP A 32 3.43 11.77 -8.15
C ASP A 32 4.56 10.84 -7.64
N LEU A 33 4.78 10.76 -6.33
CA LEU A 33 5.69 9.80 -5.70
C LEU A 33 4.97 8.52 -5.28
N LEU A 34 5.48 7.37 -5.71
CA LEU A 34 5.02 6.05 -5.26
C LEU A 34 5.82 5.58 -4.04
N ILE A 35 5.18 5.54 -2.89
CA ILE A 35 5.75 5.00 -1.65
C ILE A 35 5.26 3.56 -1.46
N VAL A 36 6.20 2.62 -1.32
CA VAL A 36 5.92 1.20 -1.03
C VAL A 36 6.35 0.88 0.39
N SER A 37 5.42 0.40 1.21
CA SER A 37 5.69 0.01 2.59
C SER A 37 5.33 -1.45 2.83
N PHE A 38 6.16 -2.13 3.62
CA PHE A 38 5.92 -3.49 4.09
C PHE A 38 5.37 -3.41 5.51
N LYS A 39 4.32 -4.17 5.80
CA LYS A 39 3.88 -4.37 7.18
C LYS A 39 4.47 -5.69 7.68
N GLU A 40 5.24 -5.64 8.76
CA GLU A 40 5.58 -6.85 9.50
C GLU A 40 4.33 -7.43 10.19
N LEU A 41 4.27 -8.75 10.22
CA LEU A 41 3.18 -9.55 10.80
C LEU A 41 3.03 -9.30 12.30
#